data_AF-A0A533XA34-F1
#
_entry.id   AF-A0A533XA34-F1
#
_cell.length_a   1.000
_cell.length_b   1.000
_cell.length_c   1.000
_cell.angle_alpha   90.00
_cell.angle_beta   90.00
_cell.angle_gamma   90.00
#
_symmetry.space_group_name_H-M   'P 1'
#
loop_
_entity.id
_entity.type
_entity.pdbx_description
1 polymer ?
#
loop_
_entity_poly.entity_id
_entity_poly.type
_entity_poly.pdbx_seq_one_letter_code
_entity_poly.pdbx_strand_id
1 'polypeptide(L)'
;MRRHAGDQCRAGRESRAGPATRLEHSVQVAPRSLLRRIVGQARIRVNSSHHQSVNRLAPSLVASAVAPDGIIEAIEGNASCRHPFLLGVQWHPEFLYNRYDNQRRLFLAFLRAARA
;
A
#
# COMPACT_ATOMS: atom_id res chain seq x y z
N MET A 1 16.28 37.95 -43.16
CA MET A 1 15.09 37.28 -43.73
C MET A 1 14.78 36.06 -42.86
N ARG A 2 13.62 36.05 -42.20
CA ARG A 2 13.14 34.99 -41.29
C ARG A 2 12.67 33.76 -42.06
N ARG A 3 13.01 32.54 -41.60
CA ARG A 3 12.21 31.27 -41.63
C ARG A 3 12.83 30.32 -40.58
N HIS A 4 12.34 30.16 -39.35
CA HIS A 4 11.26 29.29 -38.84
C HIS A 4 11.32 27.79 -39.18
N ALA A 5 11.56 27.03 -38.11
CA ALA A 5 10.84 25.85 -37.61
C ALA A 5 11.09 24.47 -38.25
N GLY A 6 11.47 23.54 -37.38
CA GLY A 6 11.48 22.10 -37.63
C GLY A 6 11.94 21.26 -36.44
N ASP A 7 11.68 21.69 -35.19
CA ASP A 7 11.78 20.80 -34.04
C ASP A 7 10.46 20.04 -33.93
N GLN A 8 10.47 18.77 -34.33
CA GLN A 8 9.40 17.83 -34.06
C GLN A 8 9.96 16.68 -33.22
N CYS A 9 10.40 16.98 -32.00
CA CYS A 9 10.24 16.01 -30.92
C CYS A 9 8.74 15.71 -30.75
N ARG A 10 8.25 14.63 -31.38
CA ARG A 10 6.99 14.00 -31.01
C ARG A 10 7.12 13.50 -29.58
N ALA A 11 6.81 14.38 -28.63
CA ALA A 11 6.53 14.00 -27.26
C ALA A 11 5.27 13.12 -27.29
N GLY A 12 5.48 11.81 -27.35
CA GLY A 12 4.51 10.86 -26.85
C GLY A 12 4.33 11.16 -25.37
N ARG A 13 3.35 11.99 -25.02
CA ARG A 13 2.83 12.08 -23.66
C ARG A 13 2.08 10.78 -23.38
N GLU A 14 2.82 9.74 -22.99
CA GLU A 14 2.23 8.69 -22.16
C GLU A 14 2.19 9.20 -20.72
N SER A 15 1.22 10.06 -20.44
CA SER A 15 0.80 10.33 -19.08
C SER A 15 -0.67 10.00 -18.94
N ARG A 16 -0.93 8.87 -18.28
CA ARG A 16 -2.14 8.56 -17.50
C ARG A 16 -1.93 7.22 -16.80
N ALA A 17 -1.15 7.22 -15.71
CA ALA A 17 -1.31 6.17 -14.71
C ALA A 17 -2.76 6.28 -14.20
N GLY A 18 -3.63 5.41 -14.69
CA GLY A 18 -4.98 5.26 -14.14
C GLY A 18 -4.89 4.84 -12.68
N PRO A 19 -5.99 4.94 -11.91
CA PRO A 19 -6.01 4.48 -10.52
C PRO A 19 -5.53 3.02 -10.47
N ALA A 20 -4.74 2.69 -9.44
CA ALA A 20 -4.08 1.40 -9.23
C ALA A 20 -5.09 0.26 -8.97
N THR A 21 -5.97 -0.03 -9.91
CA THR A 21 -7.16 -0.87 -9.70
C THR A 21 -6.88 -2.35 -9.90
N ARG A 22 -5.67 -2.74 -10.30
CA ARG A 22 -5.30 -4.13 -10.54
C ARG A 22 -4.36 -4.63 -9.46
N LEU A 23 -4.52 -5.89 -9.09
CA LEU A 23 -3.56 -6.59 -8.26
C LEU A 23 -2.27 -6.81 -9.06
N GLU A 24 -1.14 -6.46 -8.46
CA GLU A 24 0.17 -6.46 -9.08
C GLU A 24 1.04 -7.56 -8.46
N HIS A 25 1.47 -7.40 -7.21
CA HIS A 25 2.33 -8.35 -6.52
C HIS A 25 1.67 -8.98 -5.29
N SER A 26 2.34 -9.99 -4.73
CA SER A 26 1.96 -10.59 -3.46
C SER A 26 2.80 -10.02 -2.32
N VAL A 27 2.26 -9.99 -1.11
CA VAL A 27 3.00 -9.63 0.11
C VAL A 27 2.86 -10.74 1.15
N GLN A 28 3.94 -11.05 1.87
CA GLN A 28 3.88 -11.93 3.04
C GLN A 28 3.41 -11.13 4.24
N VAL A 29 2.40 -11.62 4.95
CA VAL A 29 1.86 -10.99 6.14
C VAL A 29 2.45 -11.64 7.38
N ALA A 30 3.08 -10.84 8.24
CA ALA A 30 3.73 -11.33 9.45
C ALA A 30 2.77 -12.13 10.34
N PRO A 31 3.21 -13.23 10.98
CA PRO A 31 2.36 -13.96 11.92
C PRO A 31 2.04 -13.08 13.13
N ARG A 32 0.85 -13.28 13.73
CA ARG A 32 0.38 -12.57 14.94
C ARG A 32 0.24 -11.05 14.83
N SER A 33 0.43 -10.47 13.64
CA SER A 33 0.23 -9.03 13.39
C SER A 33 -1.25 -8.61 13.47
N LEU A 34 -1.51 -7.33 13.69
CA LEU A 34 -2.84 -6.74 13.50
C LEU A 34 -3.31 -6.96 12.07
N LEU A 35 -2.46 -6.73 11.07
CA LEU A 35 -2.81 -6.99 9.68
C LEU A 35 -3.25 -8.45 9.47
N ARG A 36 -2.52 -9.43 10.03
CA ARG A 36 -2.89 -10.86 9.94
C ARG A 36 -4.27 -11.13 10.51
N ARG A 37 -4.58 -10.56 11.68
CA ARG A 37 -5.90 -10.71 12.32
C ARG A 37 -7.03 -10.14 11.46
N ILE A 38 -6.76 -9.04 10.75
CA ILE A 38 -7.73 -8.38 9.88
C ILE A 38 -7.97 -9.19 8.60
N VAL A 39 -6.90 -9.60 7.90
CA VAL A 39 -7.03 -10.22 6.57
C VAL A 39 -7.25 -11.73 6.65
N GLY A 40 -6.78 -12.39 7.71
CA GLY A 40 -6.94 -13.83 7.94
C GLY A 40 -6.04 -14.71 7.06
N GLN A 41 -5.10 -14.14 6.31
CA GLN A 41 -4.28 -14.83 5.32
C GLN A 41 -2.79 -14.54 5.52
N ALA A 42 -1.94 -15.52 5.16
CA ALA A 42 -0.48 -15.38 5.24
C ALA A 42 0.15 -14.65 4.08
N ARG A 43 -0.54 -14.65 2.97
CA ARG A 43 -0.14 -14.00 1.75
C ARG A 43 -1.39 -13.39 1.14
N ILE A 44 -1.29 -12.14 0.72
CA ILE A 44 -2.35 -11.46 -0.03
C ILE A 44 -1.74 -10.84 -1.28
N ARG A 45 -2.56 -10.59 -2.29
CA ARG A 45 -2.19 -9.75 -3.42
C ARG A 45 -2.66 -8.32 -3.20
N VAL A 46 -1.86 -7.37 -3.66
CA VAL A 46 -2.09 -5.92 -3.52
C VAL A 46 -1.79 -5.24 -4.85
N ASN A 47 -2.24 -3.99 -5.00
CA ASN A 47 -1.86 -3.11 -6.11
C ASN A 47 -0.56 -2.36 -5.77
N SER A 48 0.09 -1.76 -6.76
CA SER A 48 1.21 -0.84 -6.55
C SER A 48 1.01 0.46 -7.33
N SER A 49 1.41 1.58 -6.72
CA SER A 49 1.48 2.90 -7.37
C SER A 49 2.33 3.85 -6.51
N HIS A 50 3.55 3.46 -6.21
CA HIS A 50 4.49 4.26 -5.42
C HIS A 50 5.92 4.12 -5.96
N HIS A 51 6.69 5.20 -5.90
CA HIS A 51 8.11 5.23 -6.28
C HIS A 51 9.04 5.28 -5.06
N GLN A 52 8.47 5.36 -3.86
CA GLN A 52 9.19 5.45 -2.59
C GLN A 52 8.79 4.28 -1.69
N SER A 53 9.67 3.95 -0.77
CA SER A 53 9.45 2.89 0.21
C SER A 53 10.04 3.26 1.56
N VAL A 54 9.64 2.52 2.60
CA VAL A 54 10.17 2.68 3.96
C VAL A 54 11.64 2.25 3.97
N ASN A 55 12.53 3.18 4.32
CA ASN A 55 13.95 2.89 4.55
C ASN A 55 14.20 2.39 5.98
N ARG A 56 13.72 3.13 6.99
CA ARG A 56 13.92 2.81 8.41
C ARG A 56 12.64 3.01 9.22
N LEU A 57 12.26 2.00 9.99
CA LEU A 57 11.14 2.07 10.93
C LEU A 57 11.54 2.79 12.22
N ALA A 58 10.59 3.54 12.78
CA ALA A 58 10.71 4.07 14.13
C ALA A 58 10.67 2.95 15.19
N PRO A 59 11.24 3.12 16.39
CA PRO A 59 11.27 2.09 17.43
C PRO A 59 9.89 1.60 17.89
N SER A 60 8.83 2.39 17.71
CA SER A 60 7.45 2.06 18.06
C SER A 60 6.67 1.35 16.94
N LEU A 61 7.32 1.07 15.81
CA LEU A 61 6.71 0.45 14.63
C LEU A 61 7.38 -0.89 14.29
N VAL A 62 6.62 -1.77 13.66
CA VAL A 62 7.11 -3.05 13.13
C VAL A 62 6.51 -3.28 11.74
N ALA A 63 7.28 -3.94 10.85
CA ALA A 63 6.76 -4.37 9.56
C ALA A 63 5.75 -5.51 9.74
N SER A 64 4.56 -5.37 9.16
CA SER A 64 3.49 -6.37 9.20
C SER A 64 3.19 -7.00 7.84
N ALA A 65 3.68 -6.42 6.74
CA ALA A 65 3.76 -7.09 5.45
C ALA A 65 5.01 -6.68 4.66
N VAL A 66 5.56 -7.63 3.90
CA VAL A 66 6.78 -7.45 3.07
C VAL A 66 6.59 -8.12 1.70
N ALA A 67 6.97 -7.43 0.62
CA ALA A 67 7.00 -7.96 -0.74
C ALA A 67 8.22 -8.88 -0.99
N PRO A 68 8.23 -9.71 -2.05
CA PRO A 68 9.34 -10.63 -2.34
C PRO A 68 10.70 -9.96 -2.54
N ASP A 69 10.72 -8.69 -2.94
CA ASP A 69 11.91 -7.86 -3.11
C ASP A 69 12.42 -7.23 -1.79
N GLY A 70 11.73 -7.49 -0.68
CA GLY A 70 12.07 -6.96 0.64
C GLY A 70 11.45 -5.60 0.97
N ILE A 71 10.65 -5.01 0.07
CA ILE A 71 9.96 -3.75 0.35
C ILE A 71 8.90 -3.97 1.44
N ILE A 72 8.92 -3.10 2.45
CA ILE A 72 7.90 -3.07 3.50
C ILE A 72 6.61 -2.49 2.92
N GLU A 73 5.54 -3.27 2.97
CA GLU A 73 4.24 -2.98 2.37
C GLU A 73 3.18 -2.67 3.41
N ALA A 74 3.39 -3.09 4.66
CA ALA A 74 2.58 -2.65 5.78
C ALA A 74 3.40 -2.53 7.05
N ILE A 75 2.98 -1.60 7.89
CA ILE A 75 3.56 -1.31 9.20
C ILE A 75 2.45 -1.22 10.24
N GLU A 76 2.75 -1.57 11.48
CA GLU A 76 1.82 -1.40 12.60
C GLU A 76 2.55 -1.01 13.88
N GLY A 77 1.79 -0.49 14.84
CA GLY A 77 2.31 -0.18 16.17
C GLY A 77 2.73 -1.46 16.91
N ASN A 78 3.90 -1.44 17.54
CA ASN A 78 4.34 -2.53 18.43
C ASN A 78 3.97 -2.26 19.90
N ALA A 79 4.51 -3.06 20.83
CA ALA A 79 4.23 -2.93 22.27
C ALA A 79 4.57 -1.55 22.87
N SER A 80 5.49 -0.79 22.26
CA SER A 80 5.86 0.55 22.69
C SER A 80 4.99 1.66 22.05
N CYS A 81 4.08 1.31 21.15
CA CYS A 81 3.13 2.24 20.56
C CYS A 81 1.97 2.51 21.52
N ARG A 82 1.68 3.78 21.82
CA ARG A 82 0.60 4.18 22.74
C ARG A 82 -0.78 4.22 22.08
N HIS A 83 -0.86 4.17 20.75
CA HIS A 83 -2.13 4.27 20.04
C HIS A 83 -2.80 2.89 19.93
N PRO A 84 -4.10 2.75 20.26
CA PRO A 84 -4.78 1.45 20.31
C PRO A 84 -4.91 0.75 18.94
N PHE A 85 -4.92 1.54 17.87
CA PHE A 85 -4.99 1.03 16.50
C PHE A 85 -4.06 1.83 15.58
N LEU A 86 -2.94 1.25 15.16
CA LEU A 86 -2.04 1.87 14.19
C LEU A 86 -1.70 0.83 13.13
N LEU A 87 -2.17 1.05 11.91
CA LEU A 87 -1.89 0.25 10.74
C LEU A 87 -1.68 1.19 9.54
N GLY A 88 -0.52 1.09 8.90
CA GLY A 88 -0.22 1.75 7.64
C GLY A 88 0.02 0.69 6.56
N VAL A 89 -0.47 0.95 5.36
CA VAL A 89 -0.25 0.11 4.19
C VAL A 89 0.29 0.98 3.06
N GLN A 90 1.20 0.44 2.26
CA GLN A 90 1.85 1.17 1.16
C GLN A 90 1.02 1.12 -0.13
N TRP A 91 0.28 0.03 -0.33
CA TRP A 91 -0.67 -0.13 -1.43
C TRP A 91 -1.95 0.69 -1.24
N HIS A 92 -2.83 0.68 -2.23
CA HIS A 92 -4.05 1.48 -2.27
C HIS A 92 -5.33 0.64 -2.09
N PRO A 93 -5.72 0.25 -0.86
CA PRO A 93 -6.89 -0.59 -0.62
C PRO A 93 -8.22 0.05 -1.06
N GLU A 94 -8.28 1.38 -1.18
CA GLU A 94 -9.44 2.15 -1.64
C GLU A 94 -9.85 1.84 -3.09
N PHE A 95 -8.92 1.38 -3.93
CA PHE A 95 -9.22 0.94 -5.30
C PHE A 95 -9.65 -0.54 -5.39
N LEU A 96 -9.61 -1.26 -4.26
CA LEU A 96 -9.77 -2.72 -4.21
C LEU A 96 -10.90 -3.20 -3.29
N TYR A 97 -11.34 -2.40 -2.30
CA TYR A 97 -12.27 -2.84 -1.26
C TYR A 97 -13.62 -3.37 -1.76
N ASN A 98 -14.10 -2.89 -2.91
CA ASN A 98 -15.36 -3.33 -3.50
C ASN A 98 -15.29 -4.72 -4.14
N ARG A 99 -14.09 -5.20 -4.48
CA ARG A 99 -13.86 -6.47 -5.20
C ARG A 99 -13.18 -7.52 -4.35
N TYR A 100 -12.43 -7.12 -3.32
CA TYR A 100 -11.60 -8.03 -2.54
C TYR A 100 -11.89 -7.89 -1.05
N ASP A 101 -12.35 -8.99 -0.45
CA ASP A 101 -12.78 -9.06 0.95
C ASP A 101 -11.71 -8.65 1.95
N ASN A 102 -10.47 -9.08 1.72
CA ASN A 102 -9.33 -8.69 2.56
C ASN A 102 -9.09 -7.18 2.56
N GLN A 103 -9.32 -6.50 1.43
CA GLN A 103 -9.19 -5.04 1.31
C GLN A 103 -10.36 -4.35 2.01
N ARG A 104 -11.59 -4.88 1.87
CA ARG A 104 -12.77 -4.40 2.64
C ARG A 104 -12.58 -4.51 4.14
N ARG A 105 -11.97 -5.60 4.61
CA ARG A 105 -11.73 -5.85 6.05
C ARG A 105 -10.83 -4.80 6.70
N LEU A 106 -9.89 -4.19 5.95
CA LEU A 106 -9.05 -3.10 6.46
C LEU A 106 -9.90 -1.90 6.89
N PHE A 107 -10.81 -1.45 6.02
CA PHE A 107 -11.72 -0.36 6.34
C PHE A 107 -12.69 -0.73 7.46
N LEU A 108 -13.24 -1.94 7.47
CA LEU A 108 -14.11 -2.38 8.57
C LEU A 108 -13.37 -2.45 9.91
N ALA A 109 -12.09 -2.84 9.92
CA ALA A 109 -11.26 -2.84 11.13
C ALA A 109 -11.01 -1.40 11.63
N PHE A 110 -10.68 -0.48 10.72
CA PHE A 110 -10.53 0.93 11.06
C PHE A 110 -11.82 1.54 11.63
N LEU A 111 -12.98 1.29 11.00
CA LEU A 111 -14.28 1.79 11.48
C LEU A 111 -14.66 1.21 12.85
N ARG A 112 -14.31 -0.04 13.15
CA ARG A 112 -14.51 -0.62 14.48
C ARG A 112 -13.62 0.06 15.52
N ALA A 113 -12.35 0.29 15.19
CA ALA A 113 -11.41 0.95 16.08
C ALA A 113 -11.81 2.42 16.37
N ALA A 114 -12.37 3.12 15.40
CA ALA A 114 -12.82 4.51 15.57
C ALA A 114 -14.09 4.67 16.43
N ARG A 115 -14.78 3.58 16.77
CA ARG A 115 -16.00 3.58 17.60
C ARG A 115 -15.74 3.17 19.05
N ALA A 116 -14.56 2.64 19.35
CA ALA A 116 -14.16 2.19 20.68
C ALA A 116 -13.62 3.36 21.50
#